data_AF-A0AAV5IH12-F1
#
_entry.id   AF-A0AAV5IH12-F1
#
_cell.length_a   1.000
_cell.length_b   1.000
_cell.length_c   1.000
_cell.angle_alpha   90.00
_cell.angle_beta   90.00
_cell.angle_gamma   90.00
#
_symmetry.space_group_name_H-M   'P 1'
#
loop_
_entity.id
_entity.type
_entity.pdbx_description
1 polymer ?
#
loop_
_entity_poly.entity_id
_entity_poly.type
_entity_poly.pdbx_seq_one_letter_code
_entity_poly.pdbx_strand_id
1 'polypeptide(L)'
;MDNEDFGRPVANCFGVTRDEPKVLAYTGNDDGKKLFMDAEVNIDKIKAFGEDFLEDKLKPFYKSDPIPETNDEDVKIVVGNNFDEIVLDESKDVLLEIYAPWCGHCQAFEPTYKKLSRHLRG
;
A
#
# COMPACT_ATOMS: atom_id res chain seq x y z
N MET A 1 -17.71 -25.40 -11.72
CA MET A 1 -17.54 -23.98 -11.35
C MET A 1 -16.12 -23.88 -10.88
N ASP A 2 -15.26 -23.26 -11.68
CA ASP A 2 -13.82 -23.31 -11.48
C ASP A 2 -13.34 -22.27 -10.46
N ASN A 3 -12.11 -22.45 -10.00
CA ASN A 3 -11.43 -21.54 -9.09
C ASN A 3 -11.06 -20.20 -9.78
N GLU A 4 -11.18 -20.11 -11.11
CA GLU A 4 -10.75 -18.93 -11.87
C GLU A 4 -11.82 -17.83 -11.87
N ASP A 5 -13.10 -18.20 -11.96
CA ASP A 5 -14.22 -17.25 -12.03
C ASP A 5 -14.45 -16.48 -10.71
N PHE A 6 -14.15 -17.09 -9.56
CA PHE A 6 -14.41 -16.49 -8.24
C PHE A 6 -13.19 -16.45 -7.32
N GLY A 7 -12.29 -17.43 -7.37
CA GLY A 7 -11.13 -17.50 -6.47
C GLY A 7 -10.14 -16.37 -6.72
N ARG A 8 -9.81 -16.10 -7.98
CA ARG A 8 -8.88 -15.01 -8.36
C ARG A 8 -9.38 -13.61 -7.98
N PRO A 9 -10.63 -13.20 -8.29
CA PRO A 9 -11.16 -11.92 -7.85
C PRO A 9 -11.11 -11.73 -6.32
N VAL A 10 -11.44 -12.76 -5.55
CA VAL A 10 -11.40 -12.72 -4.09
C VAL A 10 -9.96 -12.61 -3.58
N ALA A 11 -9.04 -13.44 -4.08
CA ALA A 11 -7.62 -13.37 -3.73
C ALA A 11 -7.03 -11.98 -4.01
N ASN A 12 -7.34 -11.41 -5.18
CA ASN A 12 -6.94 -10.05 -5.56
C ASN A 12 -7.51 -8.99 -4.62
N CYS A 13 -8.77 -9.13 -4.18
CA CYS A 13 -9.37 -8.23 -3.19
C CYS A 13 -8.55 -8.24 -1.90
N PHE A 14 -8.09 -9.40 -1.45
CA PHE A 14 -7.26 -9.53 -0.26
C PHE A 14 -5.78 -9.21 -0.48
N GLY A 15 -5.33 -8.93 -1.70
CA GLY A 15 -3.93 -8.66 -2.01
C GLY A 15 -3.06 -9.91 -2.17
N VAL A 16 -3.69 -11.10 -2.29
CA VAL A 16 -3.02 -12.37 -2.57
C VAL A 16 -2.90 -12.52 -4.09
N THR A 17 -1.72 -12.27 -4.62
CA THR A 17 -1.43 -12.28 -6.07
C THR A 17 -0.53 -13.42 -6.53
N ARG A 18 0.05 -14.15 -5.58
CA ARG A 18 0.95 -15.28 -5.81
C ARG A 18 0.25 -16.58 -5.41
N ASP A 19 0.65 -17.68 -6.04
CA ASP A 19 0.12 -19.02 -5.77
C ASP A 19 0.70 -19.64 -4.47
N GLU A 20 1.58 -18.94 -3.77
CA GLU A 20 2.15 -19.39 -2.50
C GLU A 20 1.13 -19.29 -1.34
N PRO A 21 1.08 -20.28 -0.42
CA PRO A 21 0.21 -20.19 0.74
C PRO A 21 0.50 -18.94 1.57
N LYS A 22 -0.52 -18.12 1.80
CA LYS A 22 -0.47 -16.93 2.66
C LYS A 22 -1.51 -17.05 3.77
N VAL A 23 -1.12 -16.64 4.97
CA VAL A 23 -2.03 -16.51 6.12
C VAL A 23 -2.32 -15.03 6.32
N LEU A 24 -3.60 -14.70 6.48
CA LEU A 24 -4.11 -13.35 6.62
C LEU A 24 -5.16 -13.31 7.74
N ALA A 25 -5.14 -12.26 8.55
CA ALA A 25 -6.22 -11.91 9.46
C ALA A 25 -7.01 -10.73 8.89
N TYR A 26 -8.34 -10.80 8.98
CA TYR A 26 -9.24 -9.78 8.44
C TYR A 26 -10.21 -9.33 9.54
N THR A 27 -10.21 -8.04 9.84
CA THR A 27 -11.07 -7.46 10.90
C THR A 27 -12.51 -7.26 10.44
N GLY A 28 -12.80 -7.40 9.14
CA GLY A 28 -14.16 -7.44 8.63
C GLY A 28 -14.94 -6.15 8.82
N ASN A 29 -15.91 -6.17 9.74
CA ASN A 29 -16.99 -5.18 9.89
C ASN A 29 -16.58 -3.90 10.62
N ASP A 30 -15.43 -3.90 11.30
CA ASP A 30 -14.98 -2.73 12.06
C ASP A 30 -14.28 -1.73 11.14
N ASP A 31 -13.16 -2.15 10.54
CA ASP A 31 -12.33 -1.27 9.71
C ASP A 31 -11.78 -1.94 8.43
N GLY A 32 -12.14 -3.21 8.19
CA GLY A 32 -11.71 -3.94 6.99
C GLY A 32 -10.19 -4.07 6.82
N LYS A 33 -9.41 -3.92 7.91
CA LYS A 33 -7.97 -4.12 7.92
C LYS A 33 -7.63 -5.56 7.55
N LYS A 34 -6.60 -5.68 6.70
CA LYS A 34 -5.98 -6.94 6.32
C LYS A 34 -4.61 -6.96 6.97
N LEU A 35 -4.27 -8.03 7.65
CA LEU A 35 -2.97 -8.17 8.31
C LEU A 35 -2.35 -9.47 7.82
N PHE A 36 -1.14 -9.40 7.27
CA PHE A 36 -0.47 -10.56 6.70
C PHE A 36 0.56 -11.12 7.67
N MET A 37 0.65 -12.44 7.71
CA MET A 37 1.75 -13.11 8.39
C MET A 37 2.99 -13.10 7.50
N ASP A 38 4.04 -12.41 7.94
CA ASP A 38 5.34 -12.39 7.28
C ASP A 38 6.30 -13.41 7.91
N ALA A 39 5.88 -14.68 7.90
CA ALA A 39 6.64 -15.80 8.44
C ALA A 39 6.29 -17.10 7.70
N GLU A 40 7.15 -18.10 7.83
CA GLU A 40 6.86 -19.45 7.35
C GLU A 40 5.62 -20.02 8.03
N VAL A 41 4.80 -20.72 7.25
CA VAL A 41 3.54 -21.29 7.73
C VAL A 41 3.82 -22.55 8.55
N ASN A 42 3.82 -22.41 9.87
CA ASN A 42 3.84 -23.51 10.83
C ASN A 42 2.99 -23.17 12.07
N ILE A 43 2.66 -24.19 12.87
CA ILE A 43 1.72 -24.06 13.99
C ILE A 43 2.17 -22.99 15.00
N ASP A 44 3.45 -22.97 15.34
CA ASP A 44 3.97 -22.04 16.36
C ASP A 44 3.92 -20.59 15.88
N LYS A 45 4.24 -20.35 14.60
CA LYS A 45 4.16 -19.02 13.99
C LYS A 45 2.73 -18.54 13.77
N ILE A 46 1.81 -19.43 13.43
CA ILE A 46 0.39 -19.09 13.31
C ILE A 46 -0.19 -18.72 14.69
N LYS A 47 0.19 -19.43 15.77
CA LYS A 47 -0.22 -19.08 17.13
C LYS A 47 0.29 -17.69 17.53
N ALA A 48 1.59 -17.43 17.32
CA ALA A 48 2.18 -16.12 17.62
C ALA A 48 1.49 -15.00 16.82
N PHE A 49 1.25 -15.21 15.52
CA PHE A 49 0.52 -14.26 14.69
C PHE A 49 -0.91 -14.01 15.20
N GLY A 50 -1.61 -15.05 15.66
CA GLY A 50 -2.94 -14.91 16.26
C GLY A 50 -2.93 -14.12 17.58
N GLU A 51 -1.92 -14.33 18.42
CA GLU A 51 -1.73 -13.54 19.66
C GLU A 51 -1.45 -12.07 19.35
N ASP A 52 -0.51 -11.79 18.43
CA ASP A 52 -0.20 -10.42 18.00
C ASP A 52 -1.40 -9.72 17.34
N PHE A 53 -2.26 -10.47 16.63
CA PHE A 53 -3.50 -9.97 16.06
C PHE A 53 -4.50 -9.55 17.15
N LEU A 54 -4.69 -10.38 18.17
CA LEU A 54 -5.60 -10.09 19.27
C LEU A 54 -5.13 -8.93 20.15
N GLU A 55 -3.81 -8.70 20.22
CA GLU A 55 -3.18 -7.61 20.96
C GLU A 55 -3.02 -6.32 20.13
N ASP A 56 -3.55 -6.25 18.90
CA ASP A 56 -3.46 -5.10 17.99
C ASP A 56 -2.01 -4.63 17.71
N LYS A 57 -1.06 -5.58 17.72
CA LYS A 57 0.37 -5.31 17.48
C LYS A 57 0.76 -5.36 16.01
N LEU A 58 -0.09 -5.97 15.19
CA LEU A 58 0.19 -6.21 13.78
C LEU A 58 -0.03 -4.94 12.95
N LYS A 59 0.85 -4.72 11.97
CA LYS A 59 0.70 -3.62 11.03
C LYS A 59 -0.35 -3.96 9.96
N PRO A 60 -1.32 -3.06 9.71
CA PRO A 60 -2.24 -3.22 8.59
C PRO A 60 -1.49 -3.26 7.27
N PHE A 61 -1.94 -4.13 6.38
CA PHE A 61 -1.48 -4.19 5.00
C PHE A 61 -2.29 -3.23 4.15
N TYR A 62 -1.57 -2.40 3.41
CA TYR A 62 -2.10 -1.58 2.34
C TYR A 62 -1.55 -2.11 1.02
N LYS A 63 -2.40 -2.16 -0.01
CA LYS A 63 -1.93 -2.42 -1.35
C LYS A 63 -1.09 -1.23 -1.79
N SER A 64 0.21 -1.44 -1.88
CA SER A 64 1.20 -0.43 -2.23
C SER A 64 2.11 -0.98 -3.31
N ASP A 65 2.50 -0.10 -4.23
CA ASP A 65 3.69 -0.32 -5.05
C ASP A 65 4.93 -0.35 -4.14
N PRO A 66 6.05 -0.96 -4.60
CA PRO A 66 7.31 -0.93 -3.85
C PRO A 66 7.73 0.52 -3.64
N ILE A 67 8.30 0.79 -2.47
CA ILE A 67 8.95 2.08 -2.21
C ILE A 67 10.10 2.21 -3.22
N PRO A 68 10.16 3.32 -3.99
CA PRO A 68 11.20 3.50 -5.00
C PRO A 68 12.58 3.54 -4.34
N GLU A 69 13.58 2.93 -4.98
CA GLU A 69 14.96 2.89 -4.46
C GLU A 69 15.58 4.29 -4.34
N THR A 70 15.18 5.21 -5.21
CA THR A 70 15.61 6.62 -5.19
C THR A 70 14.39 7.53 -5.30
N ASN A 71 14.41 8.65 -4.57
CA ASN A 71 13.29 9.60 -4.55
C ASN A 71 13.80 11.05 -4.41
N ASP A 72 14.90 11.37 -5.09
CA ASP A 72 15.64 12.63 -4.92
C ASP A 72 15.18 13.74 -5.87
N GLU A 73 14.27 13.44 -6.79
CA GLU A 73 13.70 14.42 -7.71
C GLU A 73 12.86 15.50 -7.00
N ASP A 74 12.56 16.57 -7.74
CA ASP A 74 11.71 17.68 -7.27
C ASP A 74 10.31 17.23 -6.84
N VAL A 75 9.75 16.31 -7.64
CA VAL A 75 8.48 15.67 -7.33
C VAL A 75 8.81 14.36 -6.63
N LYS A 76 8.35 14.24 -5.38
CA LYS A 76 8.52 13.01 -4.61
C LYS A 76 7.45 12.00 -4.99
N ILE A 77 7.87 10.76 -5.25
CA ILE A 77 6.97 9.64 -5.50
C ILE A 77 6.45 9.12 -4.16
N VAL A 78 5.14 9.07 -4.04
CA VAL A 78 4.43 8.55 -2.86
C VAL A 78 3.71 7.26 -3.25
N VAL A 79 3.95 6.21 -2.48
CA VAL A 79 3.26 4.93 -2.50
C VAL A 79 2.57 4.71 -1.15
N GLY A 80 1.67 3.73 -1.04
CA GLY A 80 0.92 3.49 0.20
C GLY A 80 1.83 3.31 1.42
N ASN A 81 2.96 2.62 1.27
CA ASN A 81 3.86 2.31 2.39
C ASN A 81 4.76 3.47 2.85
N ASN A 82 4.86 4.58 2.11
CA ASN A 82 5.61 5.77 2.54
C ASN A 82 4.71 7.02 2.64
N PHE A 83 3.39 6.86 2.52
CA PHE A 83 2.43 7.95 2.56
C PHE A 83 2.51 8.72 3.87
N ASP A 84 2.44 8.03 5.01
CA ASP A 84 2.43 8.68 6.32
C ASP A 84 3.72 9.46 6.58
N GLU A 85 4.86 8.89 6.20
CA GLU A 85 6.18 9.52 6.36
C GLU A 85 6.34 10.79 5.54
N ILE A 86 5.78 10.83 4.33
CA ILE A 86 5.97 11.96 3.40
C ILE A 86 4.85 12.98 3.54
N VAL A 87 3.60 12.52 3.61
CA VAL A 87 2.39 13.37 3.48
C VAL A 87 1.87 13.83 4.83
N LEU A 88 2.01 13.01 5.89
CA LEU A 88 1.51 13.34 7.23
C LEU A 88 2.60 13.91 8.16
N ASP A 89 3.78 14.19 7.63
CA ASP A 89 4.85 14.87 8.35
C ASP A 89 4.46 16.33 8.65
N GLU A 90 4.12 16.62 9.90
CA GLU A 90 3.70 17.94 10.36
C GLU A 90 4.76 19.04 10.18
N SER A 91 6.02 18.67 9.91
CA SER A 91 7.10 19.63 9.66
C SER A 91 7.14 20.17 8.22
N LYS A 92 6.30 19.66 7.31
CA LYS A 92 6.31 20.01 5.89
C LYS A 92 4.91 20.38 5.38
N ASP A 93 4.86 21.38 4.50
CA ASP A 93 3.68 21.64 3.69
C ASP A 93 3.72 20.76 2.43
N VAL A 94 2.70 19.90 2.27
CA VAL A 94 2.65 18.92 1.18
C VAL A 94 1.50 19.22 0.22
N LEU A 95 1.83 19.43 -1.05
CA LEU A 95 0.89 19.33 -2.15
C LEU A 95 1.02 17.94 -2.79
N LEU A 96 -0.09 17.21 -2.87
CA LEU A 96 -0.13 15.84 -3.40
C LEU A 96 -1.01 15.77 -4.65
N GLU A 97 -0.47 15.21 -5.73
CA GLU A 97 -1.24 14.81 -6.91
C GLU A 97 -1.55 13.31 -6.84
N ILE A 98 -2.83 12.96 -6.77
CA ILE A 98 -3.29 11.58 -6.93
C ILE A 98 -3.72 11.40 -8.38
N TYR A 99 -3.04 10.51 -9.11
CA TYR A 99 -3.24 10.31 -10.54
C TYR A 99 -3.42 8.84 -10.91
N ALA A 100 -3.92 8.62 -12.13
CA ALA A 100 -3.90 7.31 -12.76
C ALA A 100 -2.97 7.36 -13.99
N PRO A 101 -2.08 6.37 -14.19
CA PRO A 101 -1.05 6.45 -15.24
C PRO A 101 -1.64 6.40 -16.67
N TRP A 102 -2.87 5.91 -16.83
CA TRP A 102 -3.62 5.89 -18.09
C TRP A 102 -4.54 7.10 -18.29
N CYS A 103 -4.60 8.04 -17.33
CA CYS A 103 -5.46 9.22 -17.44
C CYS A 103 -4.79 10.31 -18.28
N GLY A 104 -5.36 10.61 -19.45
CA GLY A 104 -4.83 11.64 -20.34
C GLY A 104 -4.78 13.04 -19.72
N HIS A 105 -5.71 13.38 -18.81
CA HIS A 105 -5.67 14.66 -18.11
C HIS A 105 -4.47 14.77 -17.15
N CYS A 106 -4.15 13.68 -16.44
CA CYS A 106 -2.99 13.64 -15.55
C CYS A 106 -1.68 13.75 -16.34
N GLN A 107 -1.58 13.00 -17.44
CA GLN A 107 -0.42 13.08 -18.33
C GLN A 107 -0.22 14.49 -18.90
N ALA A 108 -1.31 15.19 -19.26
CA ALA A 108 -1.24 16.58 -19.72
C ALA A 108 -0.87 17.56 -18.60
N PHE A 109 -1.18 17.25 -17.34
CA PHE A 109 -0.90 18.10 -16.19
C PHE A 109 0.52 17.91 -15.63
N GLU A 110 1.10 16.72 -15.75
CA GLU A 110 2.44 16.36 -15.24
C GLU A 110 3.53 17.42 -15.55
N PRO A 111 3.64 17.99 -16.77
CA PRO A 111 4.65 19.03 -17.06
C PRO A 111 4.45 20.30 -16.23
N THR A 112 3.20 20.65 -15.95
CA THR A 112 2.87 21.82 -15.12
C THR A 112 3.19 21.54 -13.66
N TYR A 113 2.91 20.34 -13.16
CA TYR A 113 3.25 19.92 -11.80
C TYR A 113 4.76 19.93 -11.57
N LYS A 114 5.54 19.37 -12.51
CA LYS A 114 7.02 19.44 -12.50
C LYS A 114 7.56 20.86 -12.62
N LYS A 115 6.85 21.75 -13.32
CA LYS A 115 7.23 23.16 -13.36
C LYS A 115 7.00 23.82 -11.99
N LEU A 116 5.86 23.55 -11.35
CA LEU A 116 5.54 24.07 -10.02
C LEU A 116 6.58 23.64 -8.98
N SER A 117 6.95 22.35 -8.94
CA SER A 117 7.93 21.84 -7.97
C SER A 117 9.28 22.56 -8.05
N ARG A 118 9.74 22.91 -9.26
CA ARG A 118 10.97 23.71 -9.45
C ARG A 118 10.86 25.14 -8.93
N HIS A 119 9.67 25.73 -8.89
CA HIS A 119 9.46 27.08 -8.32
C HIS A 119 9.35 27.03 -6.78
N LEU A 120 8.98 25.87 -6.24
CA LEU A 120 8.87 25.62 -4.80
C LEU A 120 10.17 25.03 -4.21
N ARG A 121 11.17 24.71 -5.05
CA ARG A 121 12.55 24.50 -4.59
C ARG A 121 13.04 25.80 -3.93
N GLY A 122 13.17 25.77 -2.60
CA GLY A 122 13.80 26.82 -1.82
C GLY A 122 15.25 27.06 -2.22
#